data_AF-A0A9W4ERM0-F1
#
_entry.id   AF-A0A9W4ERM0-F1
#
_cell.length_a   1.000
_cell.length_b   1.000
_cell.length_c   1.000
_cell.angle_alpha   90.00
_cell.angle_beta   90.00
_cell.angle_gamma   90.00
#
_symmetry.space_group_name_H-M   'P 1'
#
loop_
_entity.id
_entity.type
_entity.pdbx_description
1 polymer ?
#
loop_
_entity_poly.entity_id
_entity_poly.type
_entity_poly.pdbx_seq_one_letter_code
_entity_poly.pdbx_strand_id
1 'polypeptide(L)'
;MDIKAIEEYVQAINSAENHGILNVFGNEVQVTDELFEELLNEKGDLEVVTRECSDYPFRANFKRNGITYYSIHTEEQIKNIFGGNIDELITRN
;
A
#
# COMPACT_ATOMS: atom_id res chain seq x y z
N MET A 1 25.62 9.82 -12.95
CA MET A 1 25.28 8.45 -12.54
C MET A 1 25.96 7.51 -13.53
N ASP A 2 26.78 6.57 -13.05
CA ASP A 2 27.42 5.57 -13.90
C ASP A 2 26.57 4.29 -14.00
N ILE A 3 26.97 3.38 -14.89
CA ILE A 3 26.21 2.15 -15.14
C ILE A 3 26.16 1.22 -13.93
N LYS A 4 27.20 1.19 -13.10
CA LYS A 4 27.26 0.33 -11.92
C LYS A 4 26.25 0.81 -10.87
N ALA A 5 26.14 2.12 -10.67
CA ALA A 5 25.12 2.70 -9.81
C ALA A 5 23.70 2.37 -10.31
N ILE A 6 23.48 2.38 -11.63
CA ILE A 6 22.19 1.98 -12.22
C ILE A 6 21.91 0.50 -11.92
N GLU A 7 22.88 -0.39 -12.10
CA GLU A 7 22.75 -1.82 -11.80
C GLU A 7 22.43 -2.08 -10.32
N GLU A 8 23.08 -1.35 -9.41
CA GLU A 8 22.80 -1.42 -7.97
C GLU A 8 21.36 -0.98 -7.65
N TYR A 9 20.86 0.09 -8.28
CA TYR A 9 19.46 0.51 -8.11
C TYR A 9 18.46 -0.51 -8.67
N VAL A 10 18.74 -1.10 -9.83
CA VAL A 10 17.89 -2.16 -10.42
C VAL A 10 17.82 -3.36 -9.48
N GLN A 11 18.95 -3.79 -8.92
CA GLN A 11 18.97 -4.89 -7.94
C GLN A 11 18.20 -4.55 -6.66
N ALA A 12 18.30 -3.31 -6.18
CA ALA A 12 17.55 -2.85 -5.01
C ALA A 12 16.04 -2.86 -5.26
N ILE A 13 15.58 -2.41 -6.43
CA ILE A 13 14.17 -2.43 -6.82
C ILE A 13 13.66 -3.87 -6.92
N ASN A 14 14.38 -4.76 -7.61
CA ASN A 14 14.00 -6.18 -7.71
C ASN A 14 13.95 -6.85 -6.32
N SER A 15 14.88 -6.49 -5.43
CA SER A 15 14.86 -6.96 -4.05
C SER A 15 13.64 -6.44 -3.29
N ALA A 16 13.26 -5.18 -3.48
CA ALA A 16 12.08 -4.59 -2.85
C ALA A 16 10.78 -5.29 -3.30
N GLU A 17 10.65 -5.61 -4.60
CA GLU A 17 9.52 -6.36 -5.14
C GLU A 17 9.38 -7.74 -4.48
N ASN A 18 10.49 -8.45 -4.26
CA ASN A 18 10.49 -9.73 -3.55
C ASN A 18 10.04 -9.64 -2.09
N HIS A 19 10.06 -8.43 -1.50
CA HIS A 19 9.56 -8.17 -0.15
C HIS A 19 8.19 -7.48 -0.16
N GLY A 20 7.48 -7.49 -1.29
CA GLY A 20 6.12 -6.97 -1.39
C GLY A 20 6.02 -5.46 -1.65
N ILE A 21 7.12 -4.77 -1.96
CA ILE A 21 7.09 -3.36 -2.39
C ILE A 21 6.98 -3.31 -3.92
N LEU A 22 5.79 -2.95 -4.41
CA LEU A 22 5.47 -3.00 -5.83
C LEU A 22 5.89 -1.74 -6.58
N ASN A 23 5.66 -0.56 -6.00
CA ASN A 23 5.96 0.73 -6.64
C ASN A 23 6.26 1.80 -5.60
N VAL A 24 7.05 2.81 -5.99
CA VAL A 24 7.32 4.00 -5.17
C VAL A 24 7.05 5.27 -5.98
N PHE A 25 6.17 6.11 -5.45
CA PHE A 25 5.79 7.40 -6.02
C PHE A 25 6.02 8.51 -4.99
N GLY A 26 7.23 9.07 -4.96
CA GLY A 26 7.62 10.01 -3.91
C GLY A 26 7.57 9.34 -2.53
N ASN A 27 6.68 9.81 -1.66
CA ASN A 27 6.46 9.24 -0.32
C ASN A 27 5.31 8.21 -0.26
N GLU A 28 4.76 7.82 -1.41
CA GLU A 28 3.74 6.78 -1.50
C GLU A 28 4.38 5.47 -1.97
N VAL A 29 4.13 4.38 -1.25
CA VAL A 29 4.69 3.06 -1.54
C VAL A 29 3.53 2.09 -1.73
N GLN A 30 3.38 1.59 -2.96
CA GLN A 30 2.44 0.52 -3.23
C GLN A 30 3.02 -0.78 -2.70
N VAL A 31 2.22 -1.51 -1.94
CA VAL A 31 2.61 -2.81 -1.38
C VAL A 31 1.61 -3.90 -1.76
N THR A 32 2.02 -5.16 -1.61
CA THR A 32 1.11 -6.31 -1.69
C THR A 32 0.14 -6.31 -0.50
N ASP A 33 -0.99 -7.01 -0.66
CA ASP A 33 -1.97 -7.19 0.43
C ASP A 33 -1.32 -7.85 1.67
N GLU A 34 -0.46 -8.85 1.45
CA GLU A 34 0.24 -9.59 2.51
C GLU A 34 1.17 -8.67 3.33
N LEU A 35 2.01 -7.85 2.67
CA LEU A 35 2.83 -6.87 3.38
C LEU A 35 1.97 -5.79 4.05
N PHE A 36 0.87 -5.39 3.41
CA PHE A 36 -0.02 -4.38 3.98
C PHE A 36 -0.63 -4.87 5.31
N GLU A 37 -1.14 -6.10 5.36
CA GLU A 37 -1.68 -6.71 6.58
C GLU A 37 -0.62 -6.81 7.70
N GLU A 38 0.64 -7.13 7.36
CA GLU A 38 1.73 -7.11 8.34
C GLU A 38 1.93 -5.70 8.93
N LEU A 39 1.91 -4.66 8.08
CA LEU A 39 2.06 -3.27 8.50
C LEU A 39 0.92 -2.79 9.41
N LEU A 40 -0.28 -3.38 9.33
CA LEU A 40 -1.39 -3.02 10.22
C LEU A 40 -1.13 -3.39 11.70
N ASN A 41 -0.16 -4.26 11.98
CA ASN A 41 0.28 -4.57 13.36
C ASN A 41 1.17 -3.48 13.96
N GLU A 42 1.63 -2.54 13.14
CA GLU A 42 2.47 -1.43 13.56
C GLU A 42 1.65 -0.22 13.99
N LYS A 43 2.24 0.64 14.84
CA LYS A 43 1.61 1.91 15.21
C LYS A 43 1.70 2.89 14.03
N GLY A 44 0.55 3.35 13.54
CA GLY A 44 0.44 4.36 12.48
C GLY A 44 -1.00 4.83 12.31
N ASP A 45 -1.23 5.68 11.31
CA ASP A 45 -2.55 6.19 10.97
C ASP A 45 -3.09 5.41 9.76
N LEU A 46 -4.32 4.89 9.88
CA LEU A 46 -4.99 4.13 8.85
C LEU A 46 -6.13 4.95 8.26
N GLU A 47 -6.26 4.93 6.94
CA GLU A 47 -7.33 5.59 6.19
C GLU A 47 -7.73 4.71 5.00
N VAL A 48 -9.03 4.54 4.76
CA VAL A 48 -9.53 3.92 3.53
C VAL A 48 -10.20 4.99 2.67
N VAL A 49 -9.82 5.08 1.40
CA VAL A 49 -10.40 6.00 0.42
C VAL A 49 -11.02 5.25 -0.74
N THR A 50 -12.09 5.81 -1.31
CA THR A 50 -12.70 5.29 -2.54
C THR A 50 -11.98 5.81 -3.79
N ARG A 51 -12.02 5.03 -4.87
CA ARG A 51 -11.40 5.30 -6.16
C ARG A 51 -12.45 5.24 -7.27
N GLU A 52 -12.23 6.03 -8.32
CA GLU A 52 -13.01 5.93 -9.56
C GLU A 52 -12.56 4.72 -10.41
N CYS A 53 -12.62 3.52 -9.84
CA CYS A 53 -12.26 2.26 -10.48
C CYS A 53 -13.24 1.17 -10.05
N SER A 54 -13.95 0.54 -10.99
CA SER A 54 -14.94 -0.50 -10.68
C SER A 54 -14.31 -1.76 -10.08
N ASP A 55 -13.13 -2.13 -10.57
CA ASP A 55 -12.53 -3.42 -10.26
C ASP A 55 -11.83 -3.38 -8.89
N TYR A 56 -11.19 -2.26 -8.56
CA TYR A 56 -10.50 -2.02 -7.29
C TYR A 56 -10.90 -0.66 -6.70
N PRO A 57 -12.16 -0.55 -6.22
CA PRO A 57 -12.75 0.72 -5.80
C PRO A 57 -12.18 1.27 -4.50
N PHE A 58 -11.37 0.50 -3.77
CA PHE A 58 -10.81 0.95 -2.50
C PHE A 58 -9.29 1.03 -2.54
N ARG A 59 -8.75 2.02 -1.81
CA ARG A 59 -7.34 2.10 -1.46
C ARG A 59 -7.21 2.27 0.05
N ALA A 60 -6.52 1.33 0.67
CA ALA A 60 -6.16 1.43 2.08
C ALA A 60 -4.79 2.11 2.18
N ASN A 61 -4.69 3.11 3.04
CA ASN A 61 -3.50 3.91 3.28
C ASN A 61 -3.08 3.73 4.74
N PHE A 62 -1.87 3.21 4.93
CA PHE A 62 -1.21 3.17 6.23
C PHE A 62 -0.09 4.20 6.24
N LYS A 63 -0.19 5.21 7.11
CA LYS A 63 0.75 6.33 7.19
C LYS A 63 1.64 6.18 8.41
N ARG A 64 2.96 6.24 8.18
CA ARG A 64 3.97 6.22 9.24
C ARG A 64 5.19 7.02 8.82
N ASN A 65 5.70 7.87 9.71
CA ASN A 65 6.93 8.66 9.51
C ASN A 65 6.93 9.48 8.20
N GLY A 66 5.77 9.98 7.77
CA GLY A 66 5.65 10.75 6.52
C GLY A 66 5.64 9.92 5.24
N ILE A 67 5.63 8.58 5.35
CA ILE A 67 5.47 7.63 4.24
C ILE A 67 4.05 7.07 4.28
N THR A 68 3.42 6.99 3.11
CA THR A 68 2.12 6.33 2.93
C THR A 68 2.34 4.99 2.23
N TYR A 69 2.15 3.91 2.96
CA TYR A 69 2.07 2.55 2.40
C TYR A 69 0.63 2.31 1.96
N TYR A 70 0.42 1.78 0.77
CA TYR A 70 -0.93 1.57 0.27
C TYR A 70 -1.09 0.28 -0.54
N SER A 71 -2.29 -0.26 -0.45
CA SER A 71 -2.78 -1.40 -1.24
C SER A 71 -4.15 -1.06 -1.83
N ILE A 72 -4.48 -1.68 -2.96
CA ILE A 72 -5.74 -1.46 -3.68
C ILE A 72 -6.58 -2.73 -3.63
N HIS A 73 -7.87 -2.58 -3.38
CA HIS A 73 -8.71 -3.72 -3.02
C HIS A 73 -10.06 -3.70 -3.74
N THR A 74 -10.55 -4.91 -4.02
CA THR A 74 -11.96 -5.15 -4.28
C THR A 74 -12.78 -4.95 -3.00
N GLU A 75 -14.11 -4.88 -3.13
CA GLU A 75 -15.01 -4.82 -1.98
C GLU A 75 -14.89 -6.05 -1.07
N GLU A 76 -14.66 -7.24 -1.65
CA GLU A 76 -14.48 -8.49 -0.90
C GLU A 76 -13.17 -8.50 -0.12
N GLN A 77 -12.05 -8.13 -0.77
CA GLN A 77 -10.73 -8.08 -0.14
C GLN A 77 -10.72 -7.15 1.07
N ILE A 78 -11.28 -5.95 0.92
CA ILE A 78 -11.21 -4.95 1.99
C ILE A 78 -12.09 -5.31 3.20
N LYS A 79 -13.21 -6.02 2.98
CA LYS A 79 -14.03 -6.60 4.06
C LYS A 79 -13.31 -7.73 4.79
N ASN A 80 -12.47 -8.49 4.09
CA ASN A 80 -11.68 -9.56 4.71
C ASN A 80 -10.57 -8.97 5.60
N ILE A 81 -9.89 -7.90 5.15
CA ILE A 81 -8.80 -7.25 5.89
C ILE A 81 -9.30 -6.53 7.15
N PHE A 82 -10.34 -5.71 7.04
CA PHE A 82 -10.81 -4.86 8.15
C PHE A 82 -12.05 -5.39 8.87
N GLY A 83 -12.58 -6.53 8.43
CA GLY A 83 -13.85 -7.05 8.91
C GLY A 83 -15.05 -6.19 8.49
N GLY A 84 -16.21 -6.47 9.09
CA GLY A 84 -17.47 -5.79 8.77
C GLY A 84 -17.56 -4.32 9.16
N ASN A 85 -16.56 -3.74 9.84
CA ASN A 85 -16.57 -2.35 10.32
C ASN A 85 -15.87 -1.35 9.38
N ILE A 86 -15.68 -1.73 8.12
CA ILE A 86 -15.03 -0.87 7.11
C ILE A 86 -15.70 0.52 6.97
N ASP A 87 -17.01 0.62 7.20
CA ASP A 87 -17.76 1.88 7.10
C ASP A 87 -17.24 2.97 8.06
N GLU A 88 -16.63 2.59 9.19
CA GLU A 88 -16.02 3.52 10.15
C GLU A 88 -14.64 4.03 9.68
N LEU A 89 -13.98 3.32 8.76
CA LEU A 89 -12.64 3.61 8.25
C LEU A 89 -12.65 4.33 6.90
N ILE A 90 -13.79 4.32 6.19
CA ILE A 90 -13.95 5.00 4.90
C ILE A 90 -14.09 6.50 5.13
N THR A 91 -13.07 7.25 4.72
CA THR A 91 -13.18 8.71 4.62
C THR A 91 -13.91 9.04 3.32
N ARG A 92 -15.12 9.57 3.43
CA ARG A 92 -15.90 10.07 2.29
C ARG A 92 -15.45 11.51 2.01
N ASN A 93 -14.72 11.72 0.92
CA ASN A 93 -14.44 13.06 0.40
C ASN A 93 -15.68 13.69 -0.23
#